data_AF-A0A443RXM2-F1
#
_entry.id   AF-A0A443RXM2-F1
#
_cell.length_a   1.000
_cell.length_b   1.000
_cell.length_c   1.000
_cell.angle_alpha   90.00
_cell.angle_beta   90.00
_cell.angle_gamma   90.00
#
_symmetry.space_group_name_H-M   'P 1'
#
loop_
_entity.id
_entity.type
_entity.pdbx_description
1 polymer ?
#
loop_
_entity_poly.entity_id
_entity_poly.type
_entity_poly.pdbx_seq_one_letter_code
_entity_poly.pdbx_strand_id
1 'polypeptide(L)'
;MHLLDIGGGFPGTRMNIEIIAEPGRYYVASAFTLTTMVFAKRMEIVNEEPVMMYYINDGRHGSFTDLSFGENQVVPIPLIHGNNSRKMYHSVIWGPTCNSLDCIRTKVMLPEMNIGEWMTFEDMGAYTMALCTKFNGFQMPILKYHASEKAIAFLRNLPVWSRFDKCLNLDNSLFVNSIINNLSWKHTETYRKIS
;
A
#
# COMPACT_ATOMS: atom_id res chain seq x y z
N MET A 1 -13.79 29.49 28.42
CA MET A 1 -12.99 28.49 27.69
C MET A 1 -13.95 27.82 26.72
N HIS A 2 -13.82 28.07 25.41
CA HIS A 2 -14.83 27.71 24.40
C HIS A 2 -14.37 26.66 23.37
N LEU A 3 -13.08 26.32 23.37
CA LEU A 3 -12.47 25.35 22.48
C LEU A 3 -11.78 24.26 23.32
N LEU A 4 -12.10 23.00 23.03
CA LEU A 4 -11.48 21.84 23.65
C LEU A 4 -10.99 20.90 22.52
N ASP A 5 -9.68 20.77 22.41
CA ASP A 5 -9.01 19.84 21.50
C ASP A 5 -8.68 18.54 22.26
N ILE A 6 -9.28 17.44 21.85
CA ILE A 6 -9.25 16.16 22.57
C ILE A 6 -8.67 15.01 21.76
N GLY A 7 -8.21 15.25 20.52
CA GLY A 7 -8.13 14.14 19.57
C GLY A 7 -9.54 13.58 19.29
N GLY A 8 -9.78 12.26 19.29
CA GLY A 8 -11.08 11.68 18.90
C GLY A 8 -12.02 11.25 20.05
N GLY A 9 -13.34 11.28 19.80
CA GLY A 9 -14.40 10.51 20.50
C GLY A 9 -15.16 11.18 21.67
N PHE A 10 -16.51 11.08 21.60
CA PHE A 10 -17.59 11.29 22.62
C PHE A 10 -18.37 12.64 22.67
N PRO A 11 -19.69 12.59 22.99
CA PRO A 11 -20.64 13.68 22.71
C PRO A 11 -20.81 14.67 23.88
N GLY A 12 -20.96 15.96 23.56
CA GLY A 12 -21.35 17.01 24.51
C GLY A 12 -22.54 17.80 24.00
N THR A 13 -23.72 17.66 24.62
CA THR A 13 -24.96 18.32 24.19
C THR A 13 -25.49 19.38 25.15
N ARG A 14 -24.69 19.87 26.13
CA ARG A 14 -25.20 20.82 27.14
C ARG A 14 -24.37 22.06 27.43
N MET A 15 -23.21 22.25 26.81
CA MET A 15 -22.39 23.45 26.99
C MET A 15 -22.01 23.96 25.60
N ASN A 16 -22.10 25.27 25.33
CA ASN A 16 -21.63 25.90 24.09
C ASN A 16 -20.10 25.74 23.95
N ILE A 17 -19.67 24.51 23.70
CA ILE A 17 -18.28 24.07 23.55
C ILE A 17 -18.19 23.51 22.15
N GLU A 18 -17.25 24.06 21.39
CA GLU A 18 -16.84 23.48 20.12
C GLU A 18 -15.79 22.40 20.39
N ILE A 19 -16.06 21.18 19.93
CA ILE A 19 -15.18 20.02 20.08
C ILE A 19 -14.58 19.72 18.71
N ILE A 20 -13.26 19.66 18.64
CA ILE A 20 -12.51 19.29 17.44
C ILE A 20 -11.61 18.09 17.71
N ALA A 21 -11.15 17.47 16.62
CA ALA A 21 -10.28 16.30 16.61
C ALA A 21 -9.18 16.43 15.55
N GLU A 22 -8.02 15.80 15.80
CA GLU A 22 -6.89 15.72 14.86
C GLU A 22 -6.64 14.28 14.33
N PRO A 23 -7.62 13.64 13.65
CA PRO A 23 -7.46 12.28 13.15
C PRO A 23 -6.49 12.22 11.95
N GLY A 24 -5.37 11.51 12.12
CA GLY A 24 -4.44 11.17 11.03
C GLY A 24 -4.77 9.80 10.39
N ARG A 25 -4.19 8.72 10.96
CA ARG A 25 -4.31 7.32 10.50
C ARG A 25 -5.73 6.91 10.13
N TYR A 26 -6.73 7.36 10.90
CA TYR A 26 -8.14 7.06 10.70
C TYR A 26 -8.63 7.32 9.26
N TYR A 27 -8.18 8.40 8.63
CA TYR A 27 -8.64 8.75 7.28
C TYR A 27 -7.94 8.00 6.16
N VAL A 28 -6.67 7.62 6.35
CA VAL A 28 -5.79 7.27 5.22
C VAL A 28 -5.24 5.85 5.26
N ALA A 29 -5.24 5.17 6.42
CA ALA A 29 -4.60 3.86 6.55
C ALA A 29 -5.05 2.87 5.46
N SER A 30 -6.36 2.62 5.36
CA SER A 30 -6.94 1.66 4.40
C SER A 30 -7.14 2.23 2.99
N ALA A 31 -6.85 3.50 2.77
CA ALA A 31 -7.02 4.13 1.45
C ALA A 31 -5.88 3.77 0.47
N PHE A 32 -4.81 3.15 0.95
CA PHE A 32 -3.63 2.82 0.14
C PHE A 32 -3.30 1.33 0.24
N THR A 33 -3.09 0.72 -0.93
CA THR A 33 -2.51 -0.62 -1.08
C THR A 33 -1.16 -0.48 -1.76
N LEU A 34 -0.11 -0.98 -1.14
CA LEU A 34 1.23 -1.04 -1.74
C LEU A 34 1.35 -2.33 -2.55
N THR A 35 1.91 -2.24 -3.76
CA THR A 35 2.24 -3.41 -4.58
C THR A 35 3.73 -3.41 -4.87
N THR A 36 4.41 -4.52 -4.60
CA THR A 36 5.85 -4.67 -4.82
C THR A 36 6.15 -5.90 -5.66
N MET A 37 7.26 -5.85 -6.38
CA MET A 37 7.72 -6.93 -7.25
C MET A 37 8.86 -7.69 -6.58
N VAL A 38 8.82 -9.01 -6.63
CA VAL A 38 9.96 -9.87 -6.28
C VAL A 38 11.03 -9.70 -7.37
N PHE A 39 12.12 -9.02 -7.07
CA PHE A 39 13.22 -8.82 -8.02
C PHE A 39 14.35 -9.84 -7.85
N ALA A 40 14.44 -10.48 -6.68
CA ALA A 40 15.34 -11.60 -6.45
C ALA A 40 14.72 -12.61 -5.47
N LYS A 41 15.11 -13.88 -5.59
CA LYS A 41 14.74 -14.95 -4.66
C LYS A 41 15.95 -15.84 -4.36
N ARG A 42 16.02 -16.37 -3.15
CA ARG A 42 16.95 -17.45 -2.76
C ARG A 42 16.25 -18.45 -1.84
N MET A 43 16.78 -19.65 -1.77
CA MET A 43 16.34 -20.67 -0.81
C MET A 43 17.51 -21.00 0.11
N GLU A 44 17.25 -21.08 1.41
CA GLU A 44 18.21 -21.51 2.42
C GLU A 44 17.63 -22.66 3.24
N ILE A 45 18.49 -23.56 3.74
CA ILE A 45 18.08 -24.60 4.67
C ILE A 45 18.30 -24.07 6.09
N VAL A 46 17.22 -23.94 6.85
CA VAL A 46 17.24 -23.47 8.24
C VAL A 46 16.61 -24.55 9.11
N ASN A 47 17.38 -25.11 10.05
CA ASN A 47 16.96 -26.24 10.88
C ASN A 47 16.42 -27.42 10.04
N GLU A 48 17.16 -27.81 9.00
CA GLU A 48 16.81 -28.90 8.07
C GLU A 48 15.58 -28.65 7.17
N GLU A 49 14.91 -27.50 7.30
CA GLU A 49 13.75 -27.12 6.51
C GLU A 49 14.08 -26.03 5.47
N PRO A 50 13.53 -26.10 4.24
CA PRO A 50 13.73 -25.08 3.23
C PRO A 50 12.94 -23.80 3.56
N VAL A 51 13.65 -22.68 3.63
CA VAL A 51 13.09 -21.33 3.82
C VAL A 51 13.35 -20.50 2.57
N MET A 52 12.28 -19.91 2.03
CA MET A 52 12.37 -19.00 0.89
C MET A 52 12.68 -17.58 1.36
N MET A 53 13.58 -16.90 0.67
CA MET A 53 13.84 -15.48 0.91
C MET A 53 13.54 -14.70 -0.36
N TYR A 54 12.63 -13.75 -0.25
CA TYR A 54 12.19 -12.90 -1.35
C TYR A 54 12.67 -11.47 -1.11
N TYR A 55 13.27 -10.88 -2.14
CA TYR A 55 13.69 -9.48 -2.14
C TYR A 55 12.73 -8.68 -3.01
N ILE A 56 12.11 -7.67 -2.41
CA ILE A 56 11.13 -6.81 -3.07
C ILE A 56 11.66 -5.39 -3.26
N ASN A 57 11.15 -4.70 -4.27
CA ASN A 57 11.64 -3.39 -4.70
C ASN A 57 11.19 -2.20 -3.81
N ASP A 58 10.81 -2.46 -2.56
CA ASP A 58 10.53 -1.46 -1.52
C ASP A 58 10.88 -2.06 -0.15
N GLY A 59 11.24 -1.23 0.83
CA GLY A 59 11.89 -1.69 2.07
C GLY A 59 11.63 -0.80 3.28
N ARG A 60 12.35 -1.05 4.37
CA ARG A 60 12.25 -0.28 5.63
C ARG A 60 12.68 1.18 5.46
N HIS A 61 13.51 1.47 4.48
CA HIS A 61 13.89 2.84 4.13
C HIS A 61 12.88 3.54 3.20
N GLY A 62 11.91 2.78 2.68
CA GLY A 62 10.78 3.24 1.87
C GLY A 62 9.47 3.04 2.62
N SER A 63 8.49 2.36 2.03
CA SER A 63 7.13 2.34 2.58
C SER A 63 6.99 1.57 3.89
N PHE A 64 7.98 0.75 4.26
CA PHE A 64 7.97 -0.06 5.47
C PHE A 64 8.76 0.58 6.63
N THR A 65 8.89 1.92 6.65
CA THR A 65 9.61 2.64 7.72
C THR A 65 8.93 2.51 9.08
N ASP A 66 7.62 2.74 9.17
CA ASP A 66 6.89 2.60 10.42
C ASP A 66 6.43 1.15 10.65
N LEU A 67 7.33 0.33 11.18
CA LEU A 67 6.99 -1.00 11.74
C LEU A 67 6.73 -0.92 13.25
N SER A 68 6.45 0.25 13.81
CA SER A 68 6.35 0.45 15.28
C SER A 68 5.26 -0.42 15.94
N PHE A 69 4.33 -0.95 15.15
CA PHE A 69 3.27 -1.85 15.60
C PHE A 69 3.60 -3.36 15.42
N GLY A 70 4.83 -3.66 15.01
CA GLY A 70 5.40 -5.01 14.87
C GLY A 70 5.28 -5.60 13.47
N GLU A 71 6.19 -6.51 13.13
CA GLU A 71 6.26 -7.23 11.84
C GLU A 71 4.96 -7.99 11.48
N ASN A 72 4.09 -8.25 12.46
CA ASN A 72 2.85 -8.99 12.26
C ASN A 72 1.75 -8.19 11.57
N GLN A 73 1.82 -6.86 11.52
CA GLN A 73 0.83 -6.04 10.83
C GLN A 73 1.05 -5.97 9.32
N VAL A 74 2.27 -6.28 8.85
CA VAL A 74 2.58 -6.36 7.43
C VAL A 74 2.23 -7.76 6.93
N VAL A 75 1.06 -7.87 6.29
CA VAL A 75 0.56 -9.14 5.73
C VAL A 75 0.76 -9.12 4.20
N PRO A 76 1.71 -9.90 3.66
CA PRO A 76 1.89 -10.02 2.21
C PRO A 76 0.76 -10.83 1.59
N ILE A 77 0.22 -10.34 0.49
CA ILE A 77 -0.81 -11.01 -0.32
C ILE A 77 -0.21 -11.29 -1.71
N PRO A 78 0.19 -12.53 -2.02
CA PRO A 78 0.77 -12.88 -3.32
C PRO A 78 -0.23 -12.69 -4.48
N LEU A 79 0.19 -12.01 -5.53
CA LEU A 79 -0.58 -11.85 -6.78
C LEU A 79 -0.15 -12.91 -7.80
N ILE A 80 -0.61 -14.13 -7.59
CA ILE A 80 -0.26 -15.27 -8.43
C ILE A 80 -1.42 -15.62 -9.37
N HIS A 81 -1.15 -15.64 -10.68
CA HIS A 81 -2.14 -15.94 -11.70
C HIS A 81 -2.25 -17.46 -11.95
N GLY A 82 -3.47 -17.98 -12.06
CA GLY A 82 -3.75 -19.39 -12.42
C GLY A 82 -4.13 -20.31 -11.26
N ASN A 83 -4.18 -21.62 -11.51
CA ASN A 83 -4.50 -22.62 -10.50
C ASN A 83 -3.33 -22.80 -9.51
N ASN A 84 -3.46 -22.25 -8.30
CA ASN A 84 -2.36 -22.07 -7.35
C ASN A 84 -2.17 -23.26 -6.40
N SER A 85 -1.95 -24.45 -6.95
CA SER A 85 -1.46 -25.61 -6.19
C SER A 85 0.04 -25.52 -5.89
N ARG A 86 0.58 -24.31 -5.68
CA ARG A 86 2.01 -24.11 -5.42
C ARG A 86 2.35 -24.56 -4.01
N LYS A 87 3.55 -25.13 -3.84
CA LYS A 87 4.05 -25.53 -2.54
C LYS A 87 4.22 -24.30 -1.64
N MET A 88 3.79 -24.43 -0.39
CA MET A 88 3.92 -23.39 0.63
C MET A 88 5.26 -23.54 1.34
N TYR A 89 5.91 -22.41 1.62
CA TYR A 89 7.20 -22.35 2.32
C TYR A 89 7.16 -21.33 3.45
N HIS A 90 7.85 -21.65 4.54
CA HIS A 90 8.30 -20.61 5.46
C HIS A 90 9.17 -19.63 4.68
N SER A 91 8.89 -18.34 4.83
CA SER A 91 9.46 -17.31 3.99
C SER A 91 9.88 -16.08 4.78
N VAL A 92 10.92 -15.41 4.28
CA VAL A 92 11.44 -14.12 4.73
C VAL A 92 11.30 -13.11 3.59
N ILE A 93 10.85 -11.90 3.90
CA ILE A 93 10.74 -10.79 2.93
C ILE A 93 11.76 -9.73 3.29
N TRP A 94 12.57 -9.34 2.31
CA TRP A 94 13.62 -8.34 2.41
C TRP A 94 13.33 -7.15 1.51
N GLY A 95 13.75 -5.96 1.93
CA GLY A 95 13.81 -4.79 1.08
C GLY A 95 15.03 -4.82 0.14
N PRO A 96 15.19 -3.79 -0.71
CA PRO A 96 16.18 -3.79 -1.77
C PRO A 96 17.57 -3.29 -1.34
N THR A 97 17.72 -2.81 -0.10
CA THR A 97 18.95 -2.14 0.33
C THR A 97 20.03 -3.12 0.79
N CYS A 98 21.28 -2.64 0.85
CA CYS A 98 22.40 -3.40 1.41
C CYS A 98 22.40 -3.41 2.95
N ASN A 99 21.39 -2.83 3.59
CA ASN A 99 21.28 -2.80 5.05
C ASN A 99 20.75 -4.16 5.54
N SER A 100 21.49 -4.82 6.44
CA SER A 100 21.07 -6.10 7.04
C SER A 100 19.81 -5.99 7.90
N LEU A 101 19.41 -4.77 8.28
CA LEU A 101 18.16 -4.51 9.00
C LEU A 101 16.98 -4.26 8.06
N ASP A 102 17.16 -4.26 6.74
CA ASP A 102 16.09 -4.10 5.75
C ASP A 102 15.28 -5.39 5.56
N CYS A 103 14.85 -5.98 6.68
CA CYS A 103 14.05 -7.20 6.74
C CYS A 103 12.60 -6.84 7.09
N ILE A 104 11.65 -7.11 6.22
CA ILE A 104 10.26 -6.67 6.39
C ILE A 104 9.47 -7.69 7.22
N ARG A 105 9.68 -8.98 6.94
CA ARG A 105 8.96 -10.09 7.57
C ARG A 105 9.86 -11.28 7.71
N THR A 106 10.00 -11.81 8.92
CA THR A 106 10.91 -12.95 9.21
C THR A 106 10.24 -14.32 9.22
N LYS A 107 8.91 -14.37 9.36
CA LYS A 107 8.16 -15.62 9.52
C LYS A 107 6.81 -15.56 8.84
N VAL A 108 6.72 -15.84 7.55
CA VAL A 108 5.43 -15.90 6.85
C VAL A 108 5.33 -17.15 5.99
N MET A 109 4.15 -17.76 5.93
CA MET A 109 3.89 -18.86 5.02
C MET A 109 3.41 -18.30 3.68
N LEU A 110 4.17 -18.55 2.62
CA LEU A 110 3.83 -18.09 1.27
C LEU A 110 3.88 -19.25 0.29
N PRO A 111 3.02 -19.26 -0.75
CA PRO A 111 3.24 -20.09 -1.93
C PRO A 111 4.58 -19.72 -2.55
N GLU A 112 5.24 -20.67 -3.22
CA GLU A 112 6.45 -20.35 -3.97
C GLU A 112 6.19 -19.23 -4.98
N MET A 113 6.98 -18.16 -4.87
CA MET A 113 6.94 -17.02 -5.79
C MET A 113 8.17 -17.01 -6.69
N ASN A 114 8.02 -16.40 -7.86
CA ASN A 114 9.06 -16.22 -8.86
C ASN A 114 9.46 -14.76 -9.02
N ILE A 115 10.67 -14.55 -9.53
CA ILE A 115 11.14 -13.22 -9.91
C ILE A 115 10.19 -12.65 -10.98
N GLY A 116 9.79 -11.39 -10.81
CA GLY A 116 8.81 -10.70 -11.65
C GLY A 116 7.36 -10.84 -11.16
N GLU A 117 7.08 -11.73 -10.21
CA GLU A 117 5.76 -11.79 -9.57
C GLU A 117 5.61 -10.70 -8.51
N TRP A 118 4.35 -10.37 -8.22
CA TRP A 118 4.00 -9.25 -7.36
C TRP A 118 3.35 -9.73 -6.08
N MET A 119 3.50 -8.95 -5.02
CA MET A 119 2.72 -9.08 -3.79
C MET A 119 2.17 -7.73 -3.36
N THR A 120 1.01 -7.74 -2.72
CA THR A 120 0.35 -6.55 -2.20
C THR A 120 0.33 -6.53 -0.68
N PHE A 121 0.29 -5.31 -0.14
CA PHE A 121 0.16 -5.03 1.27
C PHE A 121 -0.94 -3.99 1.43
N GLU A 122 -2.01 -4.36 2.14
CA GLU A 122 -3.13 -3.48 2.45
C GLU A 122 -2.82 -2.57 3.65
N ASP A 123 -3.65 -1.57 3.89
CA ASP A 123 -3.54 -0.63 5.01
C ASP A 123 -2.22 0.19 5.06
N MET A 124 -1.61 0.42 3.89
CA MET A 124 -0.29 1.06 3.75
C MET A 124 -0.34 2.59 3.56
N GLY A 125 -1.37 3.27 4.08
CA GLY A 125 -1.55 4.71 3.83
C GLY A 125 -1.05 5.65 4.92
N ALA A 126 -0.90 5.18 6.16
CA ALA A 126 -0.52 6.01 7.29
C ALA A 126 0.93 5.76 7.70
N TYR A 127 1.73 6.83 7.79
CA TYR A 127 3.15 6.79 8.21
C TYR A 127 4.04 5.89 7.34
N THR A 128 3.66 5.72 6.07
CA THR A 128 4.42 4.98 5.06
C THR A 128 5.19 5.96 4.17
N MET A 129 4.59 6.42 3.07
CA MET A 129 5.20 7.35 2.12
C MET A 129 5.67 8.66 2.76
N ALA A 130 5.01 9.11 3.82
CA ALA A 130 5.37 10.32 4.55
C ALA A 130 6.75 10.24 5.24
N LEU A 131 7.25 9.02 5.49
CA LEU A 131 8.53 8.75 6.15
C LEU A 131 9.58 8.16 5.20
N CYS A 132 9.23 7.91 3.94
CA CYS A 132 10.14 7.34 2.95
C CYS A 132 11.39 8.19 2.76
N THR A 133 12.53 7.51 2.59
CA THR A 133 13.80 8.12 2.21
C THR A 133 14.27 7.58 0.86
N LYS A 134 15.27 8.23 0.26
CA LYS A 134 15.97 7.73 -0.94
C LYS A 134 17.29 7.05 -0.61
N PHE A 135 17.34 6.35 0.53
CA PHE A 135 18.53 5.59 0.94
C PHE A 135 18.92 4.58 -0.15
N ASN A 136 20.22 4.40 -0.39
CA ASN A 136 20.77 3.65 -1.52
C ASN A 136 20.28 4.08 -2.93
N GLY A 137 19.65 5.24 -3.07
CA GLY A 137 19.20 5.78 -4.37
C GLY A 137 17.88 5.16 -4.89
N PHE A 138 17.22 4.31 -4.12
CA PHE A 138 15.92 3.75 -4.51
C PHE A 138 14.85 4.84 -4.54
N GLN A 139 13.99 4.80 -5.56
CA GLN A 139 12.91 5.76 -5.73
C GLN A 139 11.70 5.36 -4.90
N MET A 140 10.88 6.35 -4.55
CA MET A 140 9.60 6.11 -3.89
C MET A 140 8.62 5.44 -4.86
N PRO A 141 7.66 4.64 -4.35
CA PRO A 141 6.61 4.06 -5.17
C PRO A 141 5.81 5.12 -5.93
N ILE A 142 5.36 4.75 -7.12
CA ILE A 142 4.49 5.59 -7.93
C ILE A 142 3.07 5.54 -7.35
N LEU A 143 2.52 6.70 -7.02
CA LEU A 143 1.16 6.80 -6.51
C LEU A 143 0.15 6.85 -7.65
N LYS A 144 -0.83 5.94 -7.62
CA LYS A 144 -1.99 5.96 -8.49
C LYS A 144 -3.25 6.18 -7.66
N TYR A 145 -4.10 7.10 -8.11
CA TYR A 145 -5.38 7.37 -7.46
C TYR A 145 -6.50 6.62 -8.15
N HIS A 146 -7.44 6.10 -7.37
CA HIS A 146 -8.67 5.54 -7.87
C HIS A 146 -9.84 6.03 -7.01
N ALA A 147 -10.92 6.44 -7.64
CA ALA A 147 -12.15 6.80 -6.97
C ALA A 147 -13.33 6.35 -7.82
N SER A 148 -14.34 5.76 -7.18
CA SER A 148 -15.58 5.40 -7.88
C SER A 148 -16.37 6.65 -8.27
N GLU A 149 -17.21 6.54 -9.29
CA GLU A 149 -18.13 7.64 -9.67
C GLU A 149 -18.99 8.10 -8.49
N LYS A 150 -19.47 7.16 -7.67
CA LYS A 150 -20.27 7.46 -6.49
C LYS A 150 -19.48 8.28 -5.47
N ALA A 151 -18.21 7.94 -5.24
CA ALA A 151 -17.35 8.69 -4.33
C ALA A 151 -17.10 10.12 -4.87
N ILE A 152 -16.81 10.27 -6.17
CA ILE A 152 -16.62 11.59 -6.77
C ILE A 152 -17.90 12.42 -6.72
N ALA A 153 -19.06 11.83 -7.03
CA ALA A 153 -20.35 12.51 -6.94
C ALA A 153 -20.64 13.00 -5.52
N PHE A 154 -20.29 12.21 -4.50
CA PHE A 154 -20.37 12.64 -3.11
C PHE A 154 -19.43 13.81 -2.82
N LEU A 155 -18.15 13.72 -3.22
CA LEU A 155 -17.13 14.75 -2.97
C LEU A 155 -17.49 16.09 -3.63
N ARG A 156 -18.14 16.07 -4.79
CA ARG A 156 -18.62 17.27 -5.50
C ARG A 156 -19.63 18.11 -4.71
N ASN A 157 -20.38 17.49 -3.81
CA ASN A 157 -21.35 18.18 -2.97
C ASN A 157 -20.71 18.82 -1.72
N LEU A 158 -19.41 18.61 -1.48
CA LEU A 158 -18.72 19.22 -0.35
C LEU A 158 -18.38 20.69 -0.66
N PRO A 159 -18.55 21.62 0.31
CA PRO A 159 -18.22 23.04 0.14
C PRO A 159 -16.76 23.30 -0.29
N VAL A 160 -15.88 22.34 -0.02
CA VAL A 160 -14.43 22.38 -0.31
C VAL A 160 -14.06 21.78 -1.66
N TRP A 161 -15.02 21.32 -2.47
CA TRP A 161 -14.76 20.66 -3.77
C TRP A 161 -13.81 21.45 -4.67
N SER A 162 -13.99 22.77 -4.76
CA SER A 162 -13.16 23.65 -5.59
C SER A 162 -11.66 23.61 -5.23
N ARG A 163 -11.31 23.24 -3.99
CA ARG A 163 -9.93 23.01 -3.56
C ARG A 163 -9.46 21.62 -3.97
N PHE A 164 -10.29 20.60 -3.78
CA PHE A 164 -9.97 19.22 -4.16
C PHE A 164 -9.75 19.05 -5.66
N ASP A 165 -10.62 19.65 -6.47
CA ASP A 165 -10.56 19.61 -7.93
C ASP A 165 -9.20 20.09 -8.46
N LYS A 166 -8.70 21.20 -7.90
CA LYS A 166 -7.37 21.74 -8.22
C LYS A 166 -6.22 20.84 -7.76
N CYS A 167 -6.31 20.29 -6.55
CA CYS A 167 -5.25 19.44 -5.98
C CYS A 167 -5.14 18.09 -6.70
N LEU A 168 -6.27 17.52 -7.10
CA LEU A 168 -6.33 16.20 -7.74
C LEU A 168 -6.22 16.28 -9.27
N ASN A 169 -6.24 17.49 -9.83
CA ASN A 169 -6.18 17.75 -11.27
C ASN A 169 -7.17 16.88 -12.06
N LEU A 170 -8.39 16.74 -11.53
CA LEU A 170 -9.44 15.91 -12.10
C LEU A 170 -10.07 16.69 -13.26
N ASP A 171 -9.57 16.49 -14.47
CA ASP A 171 -10.18 17.11 -15.64
C ASP A 171 -11.63 16.61 -15.81
N ASN A 172 -12.57 17.52 -16.05
CA ASN A 172 -14.01 17.22 -16.12
C ASN A 172 -14.38 16.23 -17.25
N SER A 173 -13.42 15.91 -18.14
CA SER A 173 -13.59 15.12 -19.35
C SER A 173 -13.11 13.65 -19.24
N LEU A 174 -12.43 13.24 -18.16
CA LEU A 174 -11.76 11.94 -18.08
C LEU A 174 -12.30 11.10 -16.92
N PHE A 175 -13.59 10.76 -17.00
CA PHE A 175 -14.25 9.93 -16.01
C PHE A 175 -13.93 8.43 -16.20
N VAL A 176 -13.42 7.85 -15.10
CA VAL A 176 -13.39 6.42 -14.71
C VAL A 176 -12.37 5.50 -15.37
N ASN A 177 -11.99 5.67 -16.64
CA ASN A 177 -11.02 4.75 -17.27
C ASN A 177 -9.59 5.28 -17.43
N SER A 178 -9.29 6.55 -17.07
CA SER A 178 -8.00 7.17 -17.40
C SER A 178 -7.04 7.51 -16.25
N ILE A 179 -7.39 7.31 -14.96
CA ILE A 179 -6.36 7.32 -13.88
C ILE A 179 -5.66 5.95 -13.76
N ILE A 180 -5.82 5.09 -14.77
CA ILE A 180 -5.05 3.85 -14.96
C ILE A 180 -4.03 3.97 -16.12
N ASN A 181 -4.14 4.99 -17.00
CA ASN A 181 -3.42 4.99 -18.28
C ASN A 181 -2.15 5.84 -18.40
N ASN A 182 -1.59 6.36 -17.30
CA ASN A 182 -0.23 6.94 -17.31
C ASN A 182 0.86 5.99 -16.81
N LEU A 183 0.56 4.69 -16.69
CA LEU A 183 1.58 3.66 -16.62
C LEU A 183 1.25 2.60 -17.66
N SER A 184 2.07 2.56 -18.70
CA SER A 184 2.11 1.52 -19.72
C SER A 184 2.31 0.14 -19.11
N TRP A 185 1.24 -0.46 -18.62
CA TRP A 185 1.10 -1.91 -18.68
C TRP A 185 0.77 -2.20 -20.14
N LYS A 186 1.80 -2.48 -20.94
CA LYS A 186 1.59 -3.05 -22.26
C LYS A 186 0.85 -4.37 -22.04
N HIS A 187 -0.46 -4.34 -22.28
CA HIS A 187 -1.22 -5.53 -22.59
C HIS A 187 -0.46 -6.27 -23.69
N THR A 188 0.01 -7.48 -23.41
CA THR A 188 0.05 -8.50 -24.44
C THR A 188 -1.40 -8.75 -24.85
N GLU A 189 -1.82 -8.13 -25.95
CA GLU A 189 -3.03 -8.46 -26.68
C GLU A 189 -2.91 -9.87 -27.25
N THR A 190 -3.27 -10.84 -26.44
CA THR A 190 -3.71 -12.19 -26.79
C THR A 190 -4.27 -12.66 -25.45
N TYR A 191 -5.56 -12.72 -25.17
CA TYR A 191 -6.55 -13.57 -25.80
C TYR A 191 -7.96 -13.01 -25.48
N ARG A 192 -8.62 -12.42 -26.48
CA ARG A 192 -10.09 -12.41 -26.59
C ARG A 192 -10.43 -13.27 -27.80
N LYS A 193 -11.40 -14.17 -27.60
CA LYS A 193 -11.85 -15.29 -28.45
C LYS A 193 -11.07 -16.59 -28.21
N ILE A 194 -11.66 -17.49 -27.43
CA ILE A 194 -12.33 -18.71 -27.93
C ILE A 194 -13.39 -19.07 -26.88
N SER A 195 -14.65 -18.83 -27.25
CA SER A 195 -15.80 -19.66 -26.96
C SER A 195 -16.31 -20.15 -28.31
#